data_AF-A0A8D5FXH4-F1
#
_entry.id   AF-A0A8D5FXH4-F1
#
_cell.length_a   1.000
_cell.length_b   1.000
_cell.length_c   1.000
_cell.angle_alpha   90.00
_cell.angle_beta   90.00
_cell.angle_gamma   90.00
#
_symmetry.space_group_name_H-M   'P 1'
#
loop_
_entity.id
_entity.type
_entity.pdbx_description
1 polymer ?
#
loop_
_entity_poly.entity_id
_entity_poly.type
_entity_poly.pdbx_seq_one_letter_code
_entity_poly.pdbx_strand_id
1 'polypeptide(L)'
;MNTIGALTSVLFEHYPELDRKVDFRIEYVFNVPVNGIFDDYSNQYYSLVLKLDGFDVFQDSFLKWVEISGGYYTRGYEDPGEANSRSLYGGISINLAKLLYQNGWSKTGKTLEYFQLPYSTLKVSKNLD
;
A
#
# COMPACT_ATOMS: atom_id res chain seq x y z
N MET A 1 16.34 -10.78 6.89
CA MET A 1 15.50 -11.95 6.52
C MET A 1 14.11 -11.67 7.05
N ASN A 2 13.12 -11.47 6.18
CA ASN A 2 11.81 -10.89 6.55
C ASN A 2 10.85 -11.96 7.09
N THR A 3 11.04 -12.36 8.35
CA THR A 3 10.16 -13.33 9.05
C THR A 3 8.69 -12.90 9.04
N ILE A 4 8.44 -11.60 9.13
CA ILE A 4 7.08 -11.02 9.05
C ILE A 4 6.47 -11.29 7.68
N GLY A 5 7.22 -11.10 6.59
CA GLY A 5 6.72 -11.37 5.24
C GLY A 5 6.37 -12.84 5.02
N ALA A 6 7.24 -13.75 5.48
CA ALA A 6 6.99 -15.18 5.39
C ALA A 6 5.75 -15.62 6.20
N LEU A 7 5.59 -15.08 7.41
CA LEU A 7 4.40 -15.31 8.25
C LEU A 7 3.13 -14.81 7.57
N THR A 8 3.16 -13.60 7.00
CA THR A 8 2.01 -13.04 6.28
C THR A 8 1.62 -13.91 5.08
N SER A 9 2.59 -14.38 4.29
CA SER A 9 2.32 -15.26 3.15
C SER A 9 1.65 -16.57 3.56
N VAL A 10 2.16 -17.24 4.61
CA VAL A 10 1.55 -18.47 5.14
C VAL A 10 0.14 -18.21 5.67
N LEU A 11 -0.07 -17.08 6.34
CA LEU A 11 -1.36 -16.71 6.89
C LEU A 11 -2.40 -16.44 5.79
N PHE A 12 -2.00 -15.76 4.71
CA PHE A 12 -2.89 -15.50 3.56
C PHE A 12 -3.18 -16.75 2.75
N GLU A 13 -2.22 -17.68 2.65
CA GLU A 13 -2.44 -18.99 2.04
C GLU A 13 -3.48 -19.81 2.83
N HIS A 14 -3.43 -19.75 4.16
CA HIS A 14 -4.36 -20.49 5.01
C HIS A 14 -5.75 -19.84 5.12
N TYR A 15 -5.84 -18.52 4.93
CA TYR A 15 -7.07 -17.75 5.02
C TYR A 15 -7.32 -16.91 3.74
N PRO A 16 -7.85 -17.52 2.66
CA PRO A 16 -8.11 -16.83 1.39
C PRO A 16 -9.06 -15.63 1.53
N GLU A 17 -9.91 -15.62 2.56
CA GLU A 17 -10.77 -14.48 2.85
C GLU A 17 -10.00 -13.23 3.25
N LEU A 18 -8.83 -13.38 3.89
CA LEU A 18 -7.98 -12.26 4.27
C LEU A 18 -7.29 -11.66 3.05
N ASP A 19 -6.75 -12.49 2.16
CA ASP A 19 -6.15 -12.05 0.89
C ASP A 19 -7.15 -11.26 0.02
N ARG A 20 -8.43 -11.67 0.07
CA ARG A 20 -9.51 -10.96 -0.62
C ARG A 20 -9.80 -9.57 -0.03
N LYS A 21 -9.55 -9.36 1.27
CA LYS A 21 -9.93 -8.15 2.03
C LYS A 21 -8.75 -7.21 2.29
N VAL A 22 -7.52 -7.72 2.35
CA VAL A 22 -6.34 -6.99 2.81
C VAL A 22 -5.18 -7.18 1.83
N ASP A 23 -4.60 -6.07 1.40
CA ASP A 23 -3.35 -6.05 0.64
C ASP A 23 -2.22 -5.41 1.46
N PHE A 24 -1.01 -5.92 1.26
CA PHE A 24 0.22 -5.22 1.66
C PHE A 24 0.85 -4.62 0.42
N ARG A 25 0.86 -3.28 0.34
CA ARG A 25 1.36 -2.55 -0.81
C ARG A 25 2.58 -1.73 -0.48
N ILE A 26 3.45 -1.61 -1.47
CA ILE A 26 4.56 -0.67 -1.48
C ILE A 26 4.24 0.42 -2.49
N GLU A 27 4.38 1.67 -2.09
CA GLU A 27 4.36 2.82 -2.98
C GLU A 27 5.77 3.41 -3.04
N TYR A 28 6.24 3.73 -4.23
CA TYR A 28 7.50 4.43 -4.42
C TYR A 28 7.22 5.77 -5.10
N VAL A 29 7.49 6.87 -4.40
CA VAL A 29 7.20 8.24 -4.84
C VAL A 29 8.49 9.04 -4.80
N PHE A 30 8.92 9.56 -5.95
CA PHE A 30 10.10 10.43 -6.08
C PHE A 30 9.86 11.80 -5.42
N ASN A 31 9.92 11.86 -4.09
CA ASN A 31 9.84 13.09 -3.31
C ASN A 31 11.22 13.73 -3.15
N VAL A 32 12.25 12.90 -3.02
CA VAL A 32 13.65 13.32 -2.86
C VAL A 32 14.54 12.68 -3.94
N PRO A 33 15.69 13.30 -4.30
CA PRO A 33 16.60 12.76 -5.29
C PRO A 33 17.14 11.39 -4.88
N VAL A 34 17.00 10.40 -5.77
CA VAL A 34 17.48 9.04 -5.53
C VAL A 34 19.01 9.04 -5.50
N ASN A 35 19.59 8.97 -4.29
CA ASN A 35 21.04 8.93 -4.09
C ASN A 35 21.59 7.48 -4.10
N GLY A 36 20.72 6.48 -3.99
CA GLY A 36 21.05 5.07 -4.13
C GLY A 36 19.79 4.19 -4.19
N ILE A 37 19.90 3.00 -4.77
CA ILE A 37 18.73 2.14 -5.08
C ILE A 37 18.30 1.32 -3.84
N PHE A 38 19.20 1.09 -2.89
CA PHE A 38 18.97 0.17 -1.76
C PHE A 38 18.73 0.87 -0.43
N ASP A 39 19.05 2.15 -0.36
CA ASP A 39 19.08 3.04 0.80
C ASP A 39 18.03 4.16 0.72
N ASP A 40 17.26 4.20 -0.37
CA ASP A 40 16.14 5.12 -0.57
C ASP A 40 14.87 4.62 0.14
N TYR A 41 14.90 4.77 1.46
CA TYR A 41 13.72 4.61 2.32
C TYR A 41 12.84 5.87 2.33
N SER A 42 13.38 7.01 1.89
CA SER A 42 12.70 8.29 1.92
C SER A 42 11.66 8.45 0.81
N ASN A 43 11.72 7.65 -0.25
CA ASN A 43 10.70 7.62 -1.30
C ASN A 43 9.68 6.49 -1.14
N GLN A 44 9.82 5.62 -0.14
CA GLN A 44 8.93 4.47 0.06
C GLN A 44 7.79 4.77 1.06
N TYR A 45 6.62 4.22 0.76
CA TYR A 45 5.52 4.03 1.71
C TYR A 45 5.20 2.55 1.81
N TYR A 46 4.96 2.09 3.04
CA TYR A 46 4.49 0.75 3.32
C TYR A 46 3.05 0.82 3.80
N SER A 47 2.15 0.16 3.09
CA SER A 47 0.71 0.30 3.22
C SER A 47 0.06 -1.04 3.53
N LEU A 48 -0.81 -1.05 4.53
CA LEU A 48 -1.86 -2.06 4.66
C LEU A 48 -3.14 -1.45 4.08
N VAL A 49 -3.72 -2.12 3.09
CA VAL A 49 -4.89 -1.63 2.36
C VAL A 49 -6.06 -2.57 2.58
N LEU A 50 -7.15 -2.02 3.11
CA LEU A 50 -8.44 -2.68 3.24
C LEU A 50 -9.27 -2.44 1.98
N LYS A 51 -9.49 -3.50 1.23
CA LYS A 51 -10.34 -3.54 0.04
C LYS A 51 -11.77 -3.81 0.46
N LEU A 52 -12.66 -2.80 0.32
CA LEU A 52 -14.05 -2.99 0.72
C LEU A 52 -14.77 -4.04 -0.14
N ASP A 53 -14.36 -4.25 -1.39
CA ASP A 53 -14.99 -5.28 -2.21
C ASP A 53 -14.70 -6.72 -1.80
N GLY A 54 -13.70 -6.93 -0.94
CA GLY A 54 -13.46 -8.25 -0.34
C GLY A 54 -14.55 -8.69 0.63
N PHE A 55 -15.42 -7.78 1.07
CA PHE A 55 -16.54 -8.06 1.96
C PHE A 55 -17.83 -8.23 1.16
N ASP A 56 -18.54 -9.32 1.41
CA ASP A 56 -19.75 -9.67 0.66
C ASP A 56 -20.85 -8.59 0.81
N VAL A 57 -20.90 -7.90 1.96
CA VAL A 57 -21.83 -6.79 2.23
C VAL A 57 -21.65 -5.60 1.28
N PHE A 58 -20.45 -5.38 0.75
CA PHE A 58 -20.16 -4.22 -0.10
C PHE A 58 -20.10 -4.53 -1.59
N GLN A 59 -20.23 -5.80 -2.00
CA GLN A 59 -20.08 -6.23 -3.41
C GLN A 59 -21.11 -5.61 -4.37
N ASP A 60 -22.33 -5.36 -3.88
CA ASP A 60 -23.42 -4.76 -4.67
C ASP A 60 -23.49 -3.23 -4.55
N SER A 61 -22.65 -2.63 -3.71
CA SER A 61 -22.62 -1.20 -3.46
C SER A 61 -21.54 -0.48 -4.27
N PHE A 62 -21.63 0.85 -4.38
CA PHE A 62 -20.55 1.69 -4.88
C PHE A 62 -19.27 1.56 -4.02
N LEU A 63 -19.41 1.18 -2.75
CA LEU A 63 -18.30 1.00 -1.82
C LEU A 63 -17.30 -0.08 -2.26
N LYS A 64 -17.66 -0.99 -3.17
CA LYS A 64 -16.70 -1.95 -3.76
C LYS A 64 -15.53 -1.31 -4.51
N TRP A 65 -15.63 -0.02 -4.81
CA TRP A 65 -14.56 0.73 -5.45
C TRP A 65 -13.66 1.46 -4.46
N VAL A 66 -13.99 1.43 -3.17
CA VAL A 66 -13.27 2.18 -2.15
C VAL A 66 -12.27 1.29 -1.44
N GLU A 67 -11.09 1.83 -1.23
CA GLU A 67 -10.02 1.25 -0.44
C GLU A 67 -9.66 2.19 0.70
N ILE A 68 -9.40 1.62 1.87
CA ILE A 68 -8.91 2.35 3.03
C ILE A 68 -7.49 1.87 3.29
N SER A 69 -6.53 2.78 3.28
CA SER A 69 -5.13 2.46 3.52
C SER A 69 -4.66 3.02 4.85
N GLY A 70 -3.80 2.28 5.52
CA GLY A 70 -3.08 2.74 6.70
C GLY A 70 -1.65 2.23 6.62
N GLY A 71 -0.68 3.05 6.97
CA GLY A 71 0.71 2.67 6.77
C GLY A 71 1.71 3.55 7.48
N TYR A 72 2.97 3.27 7.20
CA TYR A 72 4.10 4.02 7.73
C TYR A 72 5.06 4.42 6.62
N TYR A 73 5.75 5.54 6.84
CA TYR A 73 6.84 5.99 5.98
C TYR A 73 7.89 6.75 6.80
N THR A 74 9.08 6.88 6.21
CA THR A 74 10.22 7.57 6.81
C THR A 74 10.75 8.65 5.88
N ARG A 75 11.27 9.74 6.42
CA ARG A 75 11.91 10.83 5.64
C ARG A 75 13.20 11.29 6.34
N GLY A 76 14.07 11.96 5.59
CA GLY A 76 15.31 12.55 6.10
C GLY A 76 16.52 11.60 6.17
N TYR A 77 16.37 10.33 5.79
CA TYR A 77 17.45 9.33 5.89
C TYR A 77 18.51 9.45 4.77
N GLU A 78 18.29 10.30 3.78
CA GLU A 78 19.20 10.47 2.63
C GLU A 78 20.16 11.66 2.77
N ASP A 79 19.79 12.68 3.55
CA ASP A 79 20.59 13.89 3.75
C ASP A 79 21.01 13.98 5.23
N PRO A 80 22.31 13.94 5.56
CA PRO A 80 22.78 14.06 6.93
C PRO A 80 22.44 15.40 7.61
N GLY A 81 21.95 16.40 6.86
CA GLY A 81 21.44 17.67 7.39
C GLY A 81 19.94 17.69 7.70
N GLU A 82 19.16 16.68 7.30
CA GLU A 82 17.71 16.63 7.50
C GLU A 82 17.35 15.82 8.76
N ALA A 83 16.33 16.26 9.50
CA ALA A 83 15.85 15.52 10.65
C ALA A 83 15.12 14.24 10.22
N ASN A 84 15.61 13.09 10.67
CA ASN A 84 14.95 11.81 10.46
C ASN A 84 13.56 11.81 11.10
N SER A 85 12.52 11.66 10.28
CA SER A 85 11.14 11.58 10.77
C SER A 85 10.51 10.24 10.43
N ARG A 86 9.64 9.78 11.32
CA ARG A 86 8.78 8.60 11.12
C ARG A 86 7.35 9.06 11.22
N SER A 87 6.54 8.65 10.26
CA SER A 87 5.16 9.09 10.17
C SER A 87 4.24 7.92 9.91
N LEU A 88 3.09 7.93 10.57
CA LEU A 88 1.96 7.11 10.18
C LEU A 88 1.08 7.90 9.25
N TYR A 89 0.38 7.21 8.37
CA TYR A 89 -0.64 7.82 7.55
C TYR A 89 -1.88 6.94 7.47
N GLY A 90 -3.02 7.60 7.28
CA GLY A 90 -4.27 6.99 6.84
C GLY A 90 -4.64 7.56 5.49
N GLY A 91 -5.31 6.78 4.65
CA GLY A 91 -5.71 7.24 3.33
C GLY A 91 -6.92 6.52 2.77
N ILE A 92 -7.49 7.13 1.73
CA ILE A 92 -8.61 6.58 0.97
C ILE A 92 -8.23 6.61 -0.51
N SER A 93 -8.49 5.50 -1.21
CA SER A 93 -8.19 5.34 -2.64
C SER A 93 -9.32 4.62 -3.38
N ILE A 94 -9.22 4.62 -4.70
CA ILE A 94 -10.09 3.83 -5.58
C ILE A 94 -9.41 2.49 -5.88
N ASN A 95 -10.16 1.40 -5.85
CA ASN A 95 -9.67 0.06 -6.20
C ASN A 95 -9.42 -0.06 -7.72
N LEU A 96 -8.24 0.38 -8.14
CA LEU A 96 -7.78 0.29 -9.52
C LEU A 96 -7.51 -1.15 -9.95
N ALA A 97 -7.06 -2.02 -9.05
CA ALA A 97 -6.84 -3.43 -9.33
C ALA A 97 -8.15 -4.09 -9.83
N LYS A 98 -9.26 -3.83 -9.13
CA LYS A 98 -10.60 -4.28 -9.52
C LYS A 98 -11.01 -3.77 -10.90
N LEU A 99 -10.77 -2.50 -11.20
CA LEU A 99 -11.06 -1.94 -12.53
C LEU A 99 -10.29 -2.71 -13.62
N LEU A 100 -9.01 -3.00 -13.39
CA LEU A 100 -8.22 -3.75 -14.35
C LEU A 100 -8.66 -5.20 -14.50
N TYR A 101 -9.02 -5.87 -13.40
CA TYR A 101 -9.58 -7.22 -13.44
C TYR A 101 -10.86 -7.28 -14.26
N GLN A 102 -11.77 -6.32 -14.09
CA GLN A 102 -13.02 -6.28 -14.85
C GLN A 102 -12.81 -6.02 -16.35
N ASN A 103 -11.73 -5.33 -16.73
CA ASN A 103 -11.34 -5.12 -18.12
C ASN A 103 -10.49 -6.25 -18.70
N GLY A 104 -10.35 -7.38 -17.99
CA GLY A 104 -9.59 -8.56 -18.44
C GLY A 104 -8.07 -8.44 -18.26
N TRP A 105 -7.57 -7.40 -17.62
CA TRP A 105 -6.14 -7.16 -17.41
C TRP A 105 -5.66 -7.80 -16.11
N SER A 106 -5.75 -9.13 -16.05
CA SER A 106 -5.48 -9.90 -14.83
C SER A 106 -4.07 -9.74 -14.27
N LYS A 107 -3.05 -9.73 -15.15
CA LYS A 107 -1.65 -9.55 -14.73
C LYS A 107 -1.42 -8.18 -14.11
N THR A 108 -1.88 -7.13 -14.77
CA THR A 108 -1.72 -5.76 -14.29
C THR A 108 -2.54 -5.51 -13.02
N GLY A 109 -3.75 -6.05 -12.95
CA GLY A 109 -4.56 -6.04 -11.73
C GLY A 109 -3.83 -6.68 -10.56
N LYS A 110 -3.22 -7.86 -10.77
CA LYS A 110 -2.44 -8.55 -9.73
C LYS A 110 -1.21 -7.76 -9.29
N THR A 111 -0.52 -7.08 -10.20
CA THR A 111 0.59 -6.20 -9.83
C THR A 111 0.16 -5.07 -8.90
N LEU A 112 -1.02 -4.48 -9.13
CA LEU A 112 -1.55 -3.40 -8.29
C LEU A 112 -1.99 -3.84 -6.90
N GLU A 113 -2.15 -5.15 -6.65
CA GLU A 113 -2.35 -5.67 -5.29
C GLU A 113 -1.08 -5.59 -4.44
N TYR A 114 0.10 -5.46 -5.06
CA TYR A 114 1.39 -5.31 -4.38
C TYR A 114 1.97 -3.91 -4.51
N PHE A 115 1.64 -3.19 -5.59
CA PHE A 115 2.14 -1.85 -5.86
C PHE A 115 1.03 -0.82 -5.85
N GLN A 116 1.16 0.18 -4.99
CA GLN A 116 0.29 1.34 -5.04
C GLN A 116 0.81 2.31 -6.12
N LEU A 117 -0.08 2.79 -6.98
CA LEU A 117 0.28 3.85 -7.92
C LEU A 117 0.53 5.16 -7.17
N PRO A 118 1.65 5.87 -7.44
CA PRO A 118 1.90 7.18 -6.85
C PRO A 118 0.71 8.12 -7.05
N TYR A 119 0.39 8.90 -6.01
CA TYR A 119 -0.68 9.92 -6.04
C TYR A 119 -2.12 9.40 -6.27
N SER A 120 -2.33 8.08 -6.28
CA SER A 120 -3.68 7.48 -6.42
C SER A 120 -4.47 7.41 -5.11
N THR A 121 -3.83 7.76 -3.99
CA THR A 121 -4.40 7.72 -2.64
C THR A 121 -4.38 9.11 -2.03
N LEU A 122 -5.51 9.55 -1.49
CA LEU A 122 -5.57 10.74 -0.64
C LEU A 122 -5.10 10.35 0.75
N LYS A 123 -3.95 10.88 1.17
CA LYS A 123 -3.29 10.52 2.44
C LYS A 123 -3.31 11.69 3.42
N VAL A 124 -3.52 11.38 4.69
CA VAL A 124 -3.30 12.28 5.82
C VAL A 124 -2.29 11.63 6.74
N SER A 125 -1.25 12.38 7.12
CA SER A 125 -0.14 11.86 7.93
C SER A 125 -0.07 12.51 9.30
N LYS A 126 0.54 11.78 10.24
CA LYS A 126 0.89 12.25 11.57
C LYS A 126 2.31 11.79 11.90
N ASN A 127 3.16 12.74 12.28
CA ASN A 127 4.52 12.47 12.73
C ASN A 127 4.50 11.75 14.09
N LEU A 128 5.47 10.86 14.31
CA LEU A 128 5.64 10.07 15.53
C LEU A 128 6.81 10.56 16.41
N ASP A 129 7.27 11.80 16.19
CA ASP A 129 8.38 12.41 16.94
C ASP A 129 8.11 12.52 18.45
#